data_AF-A0A1F7PGJ5-F1
#
_entry.id   AF-A0A1F7PGJ5-F1
#
_cell.length_a   1.000
_cell.length_b   1.000
_cell.length_c   1.000
_cell.angle_alpha   90.00
_cell.angle_beta   90.00
_cell.angle_gamma   90.00
#
_symmetry.space_group_name_H-M   'P 1'
#
loop_
_entity.id
_entity.type
_entity.pdbx_description
1 polymer ?
#
loop_
_entity_poly.entity_id
_entity_poly.type
_entity_poly.pdbx_seq_one_letter_code
_entity_poly.pdbx_strand_id
1 'polypeptide(L)'
;MNIGSVTGEETTVVQNYGVSWSPFRDGTLQLSLYYAENHLAEDAASRIIQPTVRWYLSTRRRSYLEASYQLNTSEASAFKTESRLFGARLNVYY
;
A
#
# COMPACT_ATOMS: atom_id res chain seq x y z
N MET A 1 15.00 3.20 1.08
CA MET A 1 15.02 4.10 -0.09
C MET A 1 15.78 3.35 -1.17
N ASN A 2 15.08 2.86 -2.21
CA ASN A 2 15.74 2.17 -3.32
C ASN A 2 15.43 2.99 -4.58
N ILE A 3 16.47 3.61 -5.15
CA ILE A 3 16.38 4.40 -6.38
C ILE A 3 17.10 3.58 -7.43
N GLY A 4 16.35 2.87 -8.27
CA GLY A 4 16.89 2.20 -9.45
C GLY A 4 16.81 3.13 -10.64
N SER A 5 17.95 3.63 -11.12
CA SER A 5 18.05 4.28 -12.44
C SER A 5 18.50 3.23 -13.45
N VAL A 6 17.56 2.72 -14.26
CA VAL A 6 17.90 1.93 -15.45
C VAL A 6 18.11 2.91 -16.60
N THR A 7 19.36 3.01 -17.04
CA THR A 7 19.81 3.83 -18.18
C THR A 7 19.42 3.19 -19.51
N GLY A 8 18.68 3.92 -20.34
CA GLY A 8 18.50 3.67 -21.78
C GLY A 8 17.05 3.44 -22.19
N GLU A 9 16.39 4.51 -22.64
CA GLU A 9 15.00 4.58 -23.13
C GLU A 9 13.91 4.29 -22.08
N GLU A 10 12.91 5.19 -22.02
CA GLU A 10 11.75 5.16 -21.12
C GLU A 10 12.01 5.58 -19.66
N THR A 11 11.95 6.90 -19.38
CA THR A 11 12.04 7.46 -18.03
C THR A 11 10.87 6.99 -17.17
N THR A 12 11.03 5.87 -16.47
CA THR A 12 10.05 5.40 -15.48
C THR A 12 10.34 6.07 -14.13
N VAL A 13 9.48 6.98 -13.68
CA VAL A 13 9.60 7.60 -12.34
C VAL A 13 8.76 6.79 -11.37
N VAL A 14 9.41 6.20 -10.37
CA VAL A 14 8.76 5.41 -9.32
C VAL A 14 8.89 6.12 -7.98
N GLN A 15 7.77 6.46 -7.36
CA GLN A 15 7.70 7.04 -6.02
C GLN A 15 6.96 6.09 -5.07
N ASN A 16 7.64 5.62 -4.04
CA ASN A 16 7.07 4.71 -3.05
C ASN A 16 7.25 5.28 -1.64
N TYR A 17 6.14 5.52 -0.95
CA TYR A 17 6.12 5.99 0.43
C TYR A 17 5.34 5.02 1.30
N GLY A 18 5.88 4.75 2.49
CA GLY A 18 5.25 3.92 3.49
C GLY A 18 5.35 4.59 4.84
N VAL A 19 4.21 4.75 5.51
CA VAL A 19 4.15 5.22 6.89
C VAL A 19 3.51 4.13 7.73
N SER A 20 4.07 3.86 8.90
CA SER A 20 3.51 2.96 9.88
C SER A 20 3.51 3.64 11.23
N TRP A 21 2.39 3.55 11.93
CA TRP A 21 2.17 4.16 13.23
C TRP A 21 1.43 3.21 14.16
N SER A 22 1.76 3.26 15.44
CA SER A 22 1.04 2.54 16.48
C SER A 22 0.66 3.52 17.59
N PRO A 23 -0.64 3.81 17.81
CA PRO A 23 -1.10 4.73 18.84
C PRO A 23 -0.87 4.23 20.27
N PHE A 24 -0.78 2.92 20.46
CA PHE A 24 -0.71 2.32 21.79
C PHE A 24 0.71 1.82 22.08
N ARG A 25 1.20 2.08 23.30
CA ARG A 25 2.52 1.61 23.75
C ARG A 25 2.66 0.09 23.68
N ASP A 26 1.55 -0.61 23.88
CA ASP A 26 1.47 -2.07 23.83
C ASP A 26 1.36 -2.62 22.40
N GLY A 27 1.38 -1.76 21.37
CA GLY A 27 1.35 -2.11 19.95
C GLY A 27 0.09 -2.86 19.51
N THR A 28 -0.98 -2.81 20.28
CA THR A 28 -2.22 -3.55 20.02
C THR A 28 -2.84 -3.15 18.68
N LEU A 29 -2.75 -1.86 18.32
CA LEU A 29 -3.23 -1.35 17.04
C LEU A 29 -2.05 -0.83 16.22
N GLN A 30 -1.98 -1.24 14.96
CA GLN A 30 -1.04 -0.73 13.98
C GLN A 30 -1.81 -0.18 12.78
N LEU A 31 -1.46 1.02 12.38
CA LEU A 31 -1.98 1.70 11.22
C LEU A 31 -0.82 1.85 10.23
N SER A 32 -1.04 1.48 8.98
CA SER A 32 -0.06 1.65 7.92
C SER A 32 -0.71 2.25 6.69
N LEU A 33 -0.02 3.19 6.07
CA LEU A 33 -0.41 3.77 4.79
C LEU A 33 0.72 3.49 3.80
N TYR A 34 0.35 2.89 2.68
CA TYR A 34 1.22 2.72 1.54
C TYR A 34 0.74 3.59 0.38
N TYR A 35 1.69 4.31 -0.23
CA TYR A 35 1.49 5.08 -1.44
C TYR A 35 2.54 4.65 -2.45
N ALA A 36 2.11 4.31 -3.66
CA ALA A 36 3.00 4.07 -4.78
C ALA A 36 2.48 4.80 -6.01
N GLU A 37 3.38 5.42 -6.75
CA GLU A 37 3.10 6.06 -8.02
C GLU A 37 4.19 5.68 -9.02
N ASN A 38 3.77 5.25 -10.21
CA ASN A 38 4.66 4.95 -11.32
C ASN A 38 4.21 5.75 -12.54
N HIS A 39 5.12 6.54 -13.10
CA HIS A 39 4.94 7.18 -14.40
C HIS A 39 5.75 6.38 -15.43
N LEU A 40 5.09 5.88 -16.48
CA LEU A 40 5.74 5.32 -17.66
C LEU A 40 5.93 6.42 -18.72
N ALA A 41 6.75 6.18 -19.74
CA ALA A 41 6.68 7.07 -20.90
C ALA A 41 5.34 6.88 -21.61
N GLU A 42 4.89 7.89 -22.37
CA GLU A 42 3.57 7.94 -23.02
C GLU A 42 2.39 8.31 -22.10
N ASP A 43 2.59 9.23 -21.14
CA ASP A 43 1.53 9.79 -20.27
C ASP A 43 0.74 8.75 -19.46
N ALA A 44 1.24 7.53 -19.35
CA ALA A 44 0.64 6.49 -18.53
C ALA A 44 1.11 6.62 -17.07
N ALA A 45 0.16 6.76 -16.16
CA ALA A 45 0.42 6.85 -14.73
C ALA A 45 -0.38 5.80 -13.96
N SER A 46 0.25 5.14 -13.00
CA SER A 46 -0.42 4.24 -12.06
C SER A 46 -0.18 4.71 -10.63
N ARG A 47 -1.24 4.73 -9.83
CA ARG A 47 -1.21 5.16 -8.44
C ARG A 47 -1.95 4.17 -7.55
N ILE A 48 -1.30 3.79 -6.47
CA ILE A 48 -1.85 2.92 -5.42
C ILE A 48 -1.86 3.68 -4.10
N ILE A 49 -3.00 3.67 -3.43
CA ILE A 49 -3.14 4.11 -2.05
C ILE A 49 -3.73 2.96 -1.25
N GLN A 50 -3.03 2.55 -0.20
CA GLN A 50 -3.45 1.43 0.62
C GLN A 50 -3.31 1.72 2.12
N PRO A 51 -4.35 2.31 2.75
CA PRO A 51 -4.47 2.26 4.20
C PRO A 51 -4.74 0.81 4.67
N THR A 52 -4.11 0.45 5.77
CA THR A 52 -4.28 -0.85 6.43
C THR A 52 -4.30 -0.65 7.94
N VAL A 53 -5.22 -1.34 8.58
CA VAL A 53 -5.39 -1.39 10.03
C VAL A 53 -5.17 -2.82 10.46
N ARG A 54 -4.23 -3.03 11.38
CA ARG A 54 -4.00 -4.32 12.03
C ARG A 54 -4.24 -4.21 13.52
N TRP A 55 -5.10 -5.06 14.04
CA TRP A 55 -5.44 -5.14 15.45
C TRP A 55 -5.05 -6.51 16.01
N TYR A 56 -4.11 -6.51 16.95
CA TYR A 56 -3.69 -7.70 17.68
C TYR A 56 -4.70 -8.05 18.77
N LEU A 57 -5.21 -9.28 18.75
CA LEU A 57 -6.28 -9.76 19.65
C LEU A 57 -5.74 -10.37 20.95
N SER A 58 -4.43 -10.59 21.04
CA SER A 58 -3.77 -11.22 22.18
C SER A 58 -2.61 -10.38 22.68
N THR A 59 -2.34 -10.44 23.99
CA THR A 59 -1.19 -9.79 24.64
C THR A 59 0.16 -10.23 24.08
N ARG A 60 0.22 -11.43 23.47
CA ARG A 60 1.42 -11.95 22.79
C ARG A 60 1.51 -11.54 21.31
N ARG A 61 0.57 -10.74 20.81
CA ARG A 61 0.49 -10.26 19.41
C ARG A 61 0.58 -11.37 18.35
N ARG A 62 0.05 -12.56 18.67
CA ARG A 62 0.07 -13.71 17.76
C ARG A 62 -1.10 -13.63 16.78
N SER A 63 -2.32 -13.70 17.29
CA SER A 63 -3.53 -13.56 16.48
C SER A 63 -3.87 -12.09 16.23
N TYR A 64 -4.28 -11.77 15.02
CA TYR A 64 -4.65 -10.41 14.63
C TYR A 64 -5.74 -10.38 13.57
N LEU A 65 -6.57 -9.34 13.65
CA LEU A 65 -7.48 -8.93 12.61
C LEU A 65 -6.79 -7.86 11.76
N GLU A 66 -6.89 -7.96 10.45
CA GLU A 66 -6.40 -6.93 9.54
C GLU A 66 -7.50 -6.52 8.57
N ALA A 67 -7.69 -5.22 8.42
CA ALA A 67 -8.52 -4.62 7.40
C ALA A 67 -7.64 -3.76 6.49
N SER A 68 -7.83 -3.88 5.19
CA SER A 68 -7.10 -3.11 4.17
C SER A 68 -8.08 -2.59 3.14
N TYR A 69 -7.82 -1.38 2.68
CA TYR A 69 -8.50 -0.82 1.53
C TYR A 69 -7.42 -0.41 0.54
N GLN A 70 -7.56 -0.80 -0.72
CA GLN A 70 -6.63 -0.46 -1.78
C GLN A 70 -7.40 0.23 -2.90
N LEU A 71 -7.03 1.48 -3.17
CA LEU A 71 -7.42 2.20 -4.37
C LEU A 71 -6.26 2.12 -5.35
N ASN A 72 -6.51 1.56 -6.52
CA ASN A 72 -5.59 1.59 -7.65
C ASN A 72 -6.21 2.40 -8.78
N THR A 73 -5.52 3.43 -9.23
CA THR A 73 -5.91 4.25 -10.38
C THR A 73 -4.82 4.12 -11.44
N SER A 74 -5.21 3.69 -12.63
CA SER A 74 -4.34 3.65 -13.80
C SER A 74 -4.92 4.55 -14.87
N GLU A 75 -4.16 5.54 -15.30
CA GLU A 75 -4.50 6.47 -16.36
C GLU A 75 -3.53 6.25 -17.52
N ALA A 76 -4.08 6.18 -18.73
CA ALA A 76 -3.35 6.19 -19.99
C ALA A 76 -4.11 7.13 -20.94
N SER A 77 -3.47 7.62 -22.00
CA SER A 77 -3.96 8.71 -22.86
C SER A 77 -5.41 8.59 -23.35
N ALA A 78 -5.93 7.36 -23.48
CA ALA A 78 -7.31 7.08 -23.91
C ALA A 78 -8.22 6.48 -22.82
N PHE A 79 -7.69 6.01 -21.69
CA PHE A 79 -8.45 5.22 -20.72
C PHE A 79 -8.02 5.49 -19.28
N LYS A 80 -9.02 5.59 -18.40
CA LYS A 80 -8.84 5.61 -16.95
C LYS A 80 -9.52 4.37 -16.35
N THR A 81 -8.74 3.61 -15.59
CA THR A 81 -9.21 2.44 -14.84
C THR A 81 -9.05 2.69 -13.36
N GLU A 82 -10.12 2.51 -12.61
CA GLU A 82 -10.09 2.54 -11.14
C GLU A 82 -10.48 1.17 -10.60
N SER A 83 -9.70 0.67 -9.64
CA SER A 83 -9.98 -0.55 -8.91
C SER A 83 -9.96 -0.27 -7.42
N ARG A 84 -10.98 -0.78 -6.73
CA ARG A 84 -11.20 -0.58 -5.30
C ARG A 84 -11.34 -1.96 -4.66
N LEU A 85 -10.36 -2.35 -3.87
CA LEU A 85 -10.38 -3.61 -3.13
C LEU A 85 -10.50 -3.31 -1.64
N PHE A 86 -11.49 -3.93 -1.01
CA PHE A 86 -11.58 -4.00 0.44
C PHE A 86 -11.36 -5.45 0.86
N GLY A 87 -10.49 -5.64 1.85
CA GLY A 87 -10.18 -6.96 2.40
C GLY A 87 -10.14 -6.91 3.91
N ALA A 88 -10.79 -7.88 4.55
CA ALA A 88 -10.66 -8.14 5.96
C ALA A 88 -10.21 -9.58 6.16
N ARG A 89 -9.21 -9.80 7.01
CA ARG A 89 -8.66 -11.12 7.30
C ARG A 89 -8.40 -11.29 8.79
N LEU A 90 -8.84 -12.43 9.32
CA LEU A 90 -8.49 -12.88 10.66
C LEU A 90 -7.38 -13.92 10.55
N ASN A 91 -6.25 -13.66 11.20
CA ASN A 91 -5.13 -14.58 11.27
C ASN A 91 -5.06 -15.10 12.71
N VAL A 92 -5.23 -16.41 12.89
CA VAL A 92 -5.25 -17.08 14.20
C VAL A 92 -4.02 -17.97 14.31
N TYR A 93 -3.26 -17.81 15.40
CA TYR A 93 -2.10 -18.63 15.71
C TYR A 93 -2.26 -19.21 17.11
N TYR A 94 -2.05 -20.52 17.24
CA TYR A 94 -2.12 -21.28 18.50
C TYR A 94 -0.72 -21.62 19.02
#